data_AF-A0A350YB40-F1
#
_entry.id   AF-A0A350YB40-F1
#
_cell.length_a   1.000
_cell.length_b   1.000
_cell.length_c   1.000
_cell.angle_alpha   90.00
_cell.angle_beta   90.00
_cell.angle_gamma   90.00
#
_symmetry.space_group_name_H-M   'P 1'
#
loop_
_entity.id
_entity.type
_entity.pdbx_description
1 polymer ?
#
loop_
_entity_poly.entity_id
_entity_poly.type
_entity_poly.pdbx_seq_one_letter_code
_entity_poly.pdbx_strand_id
1 'polypeptide(L)'
;KGEYRDLYDQAGIMVRLNESNWLKCGIEFVDGVQQISAVVTREYSDWSVVPMLNNPDTLWMRVIRRGAAIEVQYSLNGIEYRMLRLAYLTLVETVNVGVMCASPDGEGFPMRLEGFKINS
;
A
#
# COMPACT_ATOMS: atom_id res chain seq x y z
N LYS A 1 -2.46 -5.54 -10.37
CA LYS A 1 -1.71 -6.74 -10.81
C LYS A 1 -0.24 -6.35 -10.99
N GLY A 2 0.72 -7.19 -10.60
CA GLY A 2 2.14 -6.93 -10.78
C GLY A 2 2.89 -8.22 -11.12
N GLU A 3 3.93 -8.13 -11.95
CA GLU A 3 4.85 -9.23 -12.23
C GLU A 3 6.03 -9.18 -11.25
N TYR A 4 5.72 -9.33 -9.95
CA TYR A 4 6.72 -9.30 -8.88
C TYR A 4 7.71 -10.45 -9.04
N ARG A 5 9.01 -10.15 -8.94
CA ARG A 5 10.07 -11.13 -9.18
C ARG A 5 11.23 -11.01 -8.21
N ASP A 6 11.62 -9.78 -7.89
CA ASP A 6 12.82 -9.50 -7.13
C ASP A 6 12.46 -9.15 -5.67
N LEU A 7 13.43 -9.34 -4.78
CA LEU A 7 13.23 -9.08 -3.36
C LEU A 7 12.84 -7.60 -3.16
N TYR A 8 11.79 -7.39 -2.36
CA TYR A 8 11.23 -6.08 -2.05
C TYR A 8 10.56 -5.33 -3.19
N ASP A 9 10.23 -5.99 -4.31
CA ASP A 9 9.33 -5.42 -5.31
C ASP A 9 8.01 -4.98 -4.65
N GLN A 10 7.61 -3.73 -4.90
CA GLN A 10 6.50 -3.08 -4.21
C GLN A 10 5.60 -2.33 -5.17
N ALA A 11 4.29 -2.53 -5.07
CA ALA A 11 3.31 -1.74 -5.82
C ALA A 11 2.04 -1.50 -5.02
N GLY A 12 1.50 -0.29 -5.10
CA GLY A 12 0.27 0.08 -4.41
C GLY A 12 0.00 1.58 -4.39
N ILE A 13 -0.39 2.09 -3.23
CA ILE A 13 -0.82 3.47 -3.00
C ILE A 13 0.10 4.11 -1.96
N MET A 14 0.42 5.38 -2.17
CA MET A 14 1.06 6.23 -1.17
C MET A 14 0.15 7.41 -0.80
N VAL A 15 0.09 7.71 0.51
CA VAL A 15 -0.38 8.97 1.06
C VAL A 15 0.83 9.71 1.62
N ARG A 16 1.10 10.93 1.15
CA ARG A 16 2.34 11.64 1.48
C ARG A 16 2.06 13.07 1.91
N LEU A 17 2.56 13.42 3.09
CA LEU A 17 2.69 14.80 3.53
C LEU A 17 4.10 15.32 3.20
N ASN A 18 5.14 14.60 3.65
CA ASN A 18 6.56 14.92 3.41
C ASN A 18 7.45 13.67 3.57
N GLU A 19 8.76 13.84 3.58
CA GLU A 19 9.77 12.77 3.70
C GLU A 19 9.73 12.00 5.02
N SER A 20 9.32 12.66 6.10
CA SER A 20 9.22 12.04 7.43
C SER A 20 7.79 11.65 7.79
N ASN A 21 6.79 11.99 6.97
CA ASN A 21 5.37 11.74 7.25
C ASN A 21 4.66 11.23 6.00
N TRP A 22 4.50 9.91 5.91
CA TRP A 22 3.87 9.24 4.78
C TRP A 22 3.33 7.88 5.19
N LEU A 23 2.44 7.34 4.36
CA LEU A 23 1.95 5.97 4.44
C LEU A 23 2.09 5.36 3.05
N LYS A 24 2.63 4.15 2.95
CA LYS A 24 2.55 3.33 1.74
C LYS A 24 1.81 2.04 2.04
N CYS A 25 1.01 1.56 1.11
CA CYS A 25 0.35 0.27 1.25
C CYS A 25 0.13 -0.40 -0.10
N GLY A 26 0.12 -1.74 -0.12
CA GLY A 26 0.04 -2.51 -1.34
C GLY A 26 0.65 -3.89 -1.16
N ILE A 27 1.28 -4.40 -2.22
CA ILE A 27 2.11 -5.61 -2.15
C ILE A 27 3.57 -5.23 -1.89
N GLU A 28 4.25 -6.03 -1.09
CA GLU A 28 5.70 -6.09 -0.95
C GLU A 28 6.12 -7.55 -1.12
N PHE A 29 7.00 -7.85 -2.08
CA PHE A 29 7.39 -9.22 -2.41
C PHE A 29 8.60 -9.64 -1.57
N VAL A 30 8.46 -10.69 -0.77
CA VAL A 30 9.51 -11.17 0.13
C VAL A 30 9.61 -12.68 0.03
N ASP A 31 10.79 -13.18 -0.33
CA ASP A 31 11.12 -14.61 -0.39
C ASP A 31 10.07 -15.46 -1.15
N GLY A 32 9.64 -14.98 -2.33
CA GLY A 32 8.66 -15.68 -3.15
C GLY A 32 7.20 -15.46 -2.75
N VAL A 33 6.93 -14.69 -1.68
CA VAL A 33 5.61 -14.45 -1.12
C VAL A 33 5.21 -12.99 -1.29
N GLN A 34 4.03 -12.77 -1.87
CA GLN A 34 3.38 -11.47 -1.89
C GLN A 34 2.85 -11.15 -0.48
N GLN A 35 3.44 -10.13 0.15
CA GLN A 35 2.98 -9.60 1.42
C GLN A 35 1.99 -8.46 1.18
N ILE A 36 0.77 -8.56 1.71
CA ILE A 36 -0.10 -7.38 1.80
C ILE A 36 0.44 -6.51 2.93
N SER A 37 0.88 -5.31 2.59
CA SER A 37 1.67 -4.45 3.46
C SER A 37 1.07 -3.06 3.62
N ALA A 38 1.24 -2.50 4.83
CA ALA A 38 1.17 -1.07 5.06
C ALA A 38 2.35 -0.63 5.95
N VAL A 39 3.06 0.42 5.53
CA VAL A 39 4.06 1.12 6.34
C VAL A 39 3.54 2.52 6.62
N VAL A 40 3.49 2.89 7.89
CA VAL A 40 3.18 4.26 8.32
C VAL A 40 4.44 4.86 8.91
N THR A 41 4.87 5.99 8.34
CA THR A 41 6.06 6.70 8.78
C THR A 41 5.65 8.04 9.36
N ARG A 42 6.05 8.23 10.63
CA ARG A 42 5.98 9.49 11.37
C ARG A 42 7.29 9.64 12.12
N GLU A 43 8.31 10.14 11.43
CA GLU A 43 9.73 10.09 11.80
C GLU A 43 10.30 8.66 11.82
N TYR A 44 9.57 7.72 12.41
CA TYR A 44 9.87 6.28 12.41
C TYR A 44 8.81 5.52 11.63
N SER A 45 9.24 4.43 10.99
CA SER A 45 8.37 3.57 10.19
C SER A 45 7.86 2.40 11.02
N ASP A 46 6.55 2.17 10.98
CA ASP A 46 5.87 1.01 11.57
C ASP A 46 5.19 0.21 10.45
N TRP A 47 5.49 -1.09 10.39
CA TRP A 47 5.13 -1.98 9.30
C TRP A 47 4.12 -3.04 9.76
N SER A 48 3.06 -3.20 8.98
CA SER A 48 2.09 -4.29 9.10
C SER A 48 2.12 -5.15 7.86
N VAL A 49 2.04 -6.47 8.06
CA VAL A 49 2.25 -7.47 7.01
C VAL A 49 1.24 -8.61 7.17
N VAL A 50 0.65 -9.04 6.06
CA VAL A 50 -0.15 -10.26 5.97
C VAL A 50 0.34 -11.11 4.79
N PRO A 51 0.90 -12.31 5.02
CA PRO A 51 1.42 -13.15 3.95
C PRO A 51 0.29 -13.79 3.13
N MET A 52 0.39 -13.73 1.81
CA MET A 52 -0.54 -14.40 0.90
C MET A 52 0.08 -15.67 0.32
N LEU A 53 -0.24 -16.83 0.91
CA LEU A 53 0.34 -18.13 0.52
C LEU A 53 0.12 -18.50 -0.96
N ASN A 54 -0.93 -17.97 -1.60
CA ASN A 54 -1.28 -18.28 -2.99
C ASN A 54 -0.92 -17.17 -3.98
N ASN A 55 -0.24 -16.09 -3.55
CA ASN A 55 0.17 -14.96 -4.41
C ASN A 55 -0.95 -14.49 -5.37
N PRO A 56 -1.91 -13.68 -4.91
CA PRO A 56 -3.05 -13.30 -5.72
C PRO A 56 -2.62 -12.55 -6.99
N ASP A 57 -3.31 -12.81 -8.11
CA ASP A 57 -3.10 -12.07 -9.36
C ASP A 57 -3.42 -10.57 -9.23
N THR A 58 -4.44 -10.27 -8.42
CA THR A 58 -4.96 -8.91 -8.24
C THR A 58 -5.24 -8.64 -6.78
N LEU A 59 -4.84 -7.46 -6.33
CA LEU A 59 -5.18 -6.91 -5.03
C LEU A 59 -5.94 -5.59 -5.23
N TRP A 60 -7.05 -5.45 -4.53
CA TRP A 60 -7.78 -4.19 -4.43
C TRP A 60 -7.42 -3.50 -3.13
N MET A 61 -7.13 -2.20 -3.20
CA MET A 61 -6.79 -1.37 -2.05
C MET A 61 -7.81 -0.26 -1.87
N ARG A 62 -8.16 0.03 -0.62
CA ARG A 62 -8.96 1.20 -0.26
C ARG A 62 -8.27 1.93 0.88
N VAL A 63 -8.02 3.21 0.66
CA VAL A 63 -7.42 4.10 1.66
C VAL A 63 -8.47 5.13 2.04
N ILE A 64 -8.87 5.14 3.31
CA ILE A 64 -9.96 5.98 3.83
C ILE A 64 -9.37 6.92 4.85
N ARG A 65 -9.57 8.22 4.64
CA ARG A 65 -9.22 9.22 5.65
C ARG A 65 -10.36 9.39 6.65
N ARG A 66 -10.04 9.32 7.95
CA ARG A 66 -10.95 9.55 9.07
C ARG A 66 -10.36 10.62 9.99
N GLY A 67 -10.67 11.88 9.71
CA GLY A 67 -10.06 13.02 10.39
C GLY A 67 -8.54 12.98 10.27
N ALA A 68 -7.85 12.74 11.39
CA ALA A 68 -6.40 12.67 11.47
C ALA A 68 -5.80 11.28 11.14
N ALA A 69 -6.65 10.26 11.04
CA ALA A 69 -6.25 8.87 10.83
C ALA A 69 -6.47 8.43 9.38
N ILE A 70 -5.69 7.44 8.96
CA ILE A 70 -5.86 6.72 7.71
C ILE A 70 -6.17 5.26 8.05
N GLU A 71 -7.25 4.76 7.44
CA GLU A 71 -7.60 3.35 7.43
C GLU A 71 -7.21 2.76 6.07
N VAL A 72 -6.46 1.66 6.10
CA VAL A 72 -6.11 0.87 4.93
C VAL A 72 -6.91 -0.43 4.97
N GLN A 73 -7.64 -0.67 3.89
CA GLN A 73 -8.36 -1.92 3.65
C GLN A 73 -7.87 -2.56 2.36
N TYR A 74 -7.98 -3.88 2.29
CA TYR A 74 -7.66 -4.65 1.09
C TYR A 74 -8.79 -5.64 0.76
N SER A 75 -8.85 -6.07 -0.50
CA SER A 75 -9.75 -7.11 -0.97
C SER A 75 -9.08 -7.97 -2.04
N LEU A 76 -9.37 -9.28 -2.02
CA LEU A 76 -8.90 -10.24 -3.03
C LEU A 76 -9.90 -10.41 -4.19
N ASN A 77 -11.15 -9.97 -4.01
CA ASN A 77 -12.22 -10.10 -5.01
C ASN A 77 -12.87 -8.76 -5.40
N GLY A 78 -12.45 -7.65 -4.79
CA GLY A 78 -13.02 -6.31 -5.02
C GLY A 78 -14.39 -6.08 -4.39
N ILE A 79 -14.92 -7.05 -3.64
CA ILE A 79 -16.25 -7.02 -3.02
C ILE A 79 -16.11 -6.97 -1.50
N GLU A 80 -15.38 -7.91 -0.92
CA GLU A 80 -15.19 -8.06 0.52
C GLU A 80 -13.89 -7.41 0.95
N TYR A 81 -13.98 -6.32 1.73
CA TYR A 81 -12.82 -5.59 2.22
C TYR A 81 -12.52 -5.93 3.68
N ARG A 82 -11.24 -6.14 3.97
CA ARG A 82 -10.72 -6.38 5.32
C ARG A 82 -9.79 -5.24 5.71
N MET A 83 -9.87 -4.80 6.97
CA MET A 83 -8.95 -3.80 7.51
C MET A 83 -7.55 -4.42 7.66
N LEU A 84 -6.54 -3.71 7.17
CA LEU A 84 -5.12 -4.01 7.37
C LEU A 84 -4.51 -3.14 8.46
N ARG A 85 -4.85 -1.85 8.46
CA ARG A 85 -4.23 -0.85 9.34
C ARG A 85 -5.23 0.27 9.60
N LEU A 86 -5.27 0.76 10.84
CA LEU A 86 -5.83 2.06 11.20
C LEU A 86 -4.76 2.79 12.00
N ALA A 87 -4.33 3.96 11.53
CA ALA A 87 -3.26 4.70 12.19
C ALA A 87 -3.46 6.20 12.05
N TYR A 88 -3.03 6.95 13.06
CA TYR A 88 -2.87 8.39 12.95
C TYR A 88 -1.79 8.72 11.90
N LEU A 89 -2.03 9.70 11.04
CA LEU A 89 -1.03 10.24 10.11
C LEU A 89 -0.79 11.74 10.32
N THR A 90 -1.83 12.58 10.20
CA THR A 90 -1.68 14.05 10.26
C THR A 90 -3.00 14.77 10.50
N LEU A 91 -2.96 15.93 11.16
CA LEU A 91 -4.07 16.87 11.30
C LEU A 91 -4.20 17.86 10.13
N VAL A 92 -3.20 17.94 9.24
CA VAL A 92 -3.18 18.89 8.11
C VAL A 92 -4.31 18.58 7.13
N GLU A 93 -5.01 19.59 6.65
CA GLU A 93 -6.21 19.44 5.80
C GLU A 93 -5.96 18.63 4.53
N THR A 94 -4.85 18.88 3.83
CA THR A 94 -4.55 18.25 2.54
C THR A 94 -3.29 17.39 2.59
N VAL A 95 -3.29 16.32 1.81
CA VAL A 95 -2.16 15.40 1.61
C VAL A 95 -2.11 14.98 0.16
N ASN A 96 -0.93 14.58 -0.33
CA ASN A 96 -0.82 13.98 -1.65
C ASN A 96 -1.23 12.51 -1.57
N VAL A 97 -1.92 12.02 -2.59
CA VAL A 97 -2.23 10.60 -2.76
C VAL A 97 -1.95 10.18 -4.19
N GLY A 98 -1.36 9.01 -4.36
CA GLY A 98 -1.01 8.52 -5.68
C GLY A 98 -0.61 7.07 -5.69
N VAL A 99 -0.35 6.59 -6.90
CA VAL A 99 0.21 5.26 -7.15
C VAL A 99 1.67 5.26 -6.71
N MET A 100 2.10 4.15 -6.13
CA MET A 100 3.49 3.92 -5.74
C MET A 100 3.97 2.60 -6.35
N CYS A 101 5.20 2.61 -6.87
CA CYS A 101 5.93 1.42 -7.28
C CYS A 101 7.42 1.60 -6.90
N ALA A 102 8.06 0.55 -6.40
CA ALA A 102 9.47 0.54 -6.05
C ALA A 102 10.05 -0.85 -6.26
N SER A 103 11.29 -0.94 -6.74
CA SER A 103 12.06 -2.18 -6.89
C SER A 103 13.44 -1.94 -6.29
N PRO A 104 13.61 -2.12 -4.96
CA PRO A 104 14.84 -1.76 -4.27
C PRO A 104 16.06 -2.60 -4.68
N ASP A 105 15.85 -3.91 -4.84
CA ASP A 105 16.94 -4.86 -5.14
C ASP A 105 16.92 -5.35 -6.60
N GLY A 106 15.96 -4.91 -7.39
CA GLY A 106 15.75 -5.31 -8.78
C GLY A 106 15.87 -4.17 -9.79
N GLU A 107 15.74 -4.50 -11.07
CA GLU A 107 15.79 -3.55 -12.20
C GLU A 107 14.41 -2.99 -12.57
N GLY A 108 13.43 -3.13 -11.67
CA GLY A 108 12.03 -2.78 -11.91
C GLY A 108 11.19 -3.95 -12.39
N PHE A 109 9.87 -3.78 -12.37
CA PHE A 109 8.90 -4.78 -12.82
C PHE A 109 7.63 -4.10 -13.36
N PRO A 110 6.92 -4.72 -14.31
CA PRO A 110 5.67 -4.17 -14.79
C PRO A 110 4.56 -4.38 -13.76
N MET A 111 3.82 -3.32 -13.50
CA MET A 111 2.57 -3.36 -12.76
C MET A 111 1.46 -2.70 -13.57
N ARG A 112 0.23 -3.18 -13.36
CA ARG A 112 -0.97 -2.55 -13.87
C ARG A 112 -1.91 -2.19 -12.72
N LEU A 113 -2.26 -0.90 -12.69
CA LEU A 113 -3.29 -0.34 -11.83
C LEU A 113 -4.50 -0.03 -12.69
N GLU A 114 -5.67 -0.45 -12.22
CA GLU A 114 -6.96 -0.20 -12.85
C GLU A 114 -7.92 0.35 -11.79
N GLY A 115 -8.94 1.10 -12.22
CA GLY A 115 -9.98 1.58 -11.32
C GLY A 115 -9.52 2.60 -10.26
N PHE A 116 -8.41 3.32 -10.48
CA PHE A 116 -7.97 4.37 -9.57
C PHE A 116 -9.01 5.49 -9.51
N LYS A 117 -9.53 5.76 -8.32
CA LYS A 117 -10.53 6.79 -8.06
C LYS A 117 -10.28 7.43 -6.71
N ILE A 118 -10.39 8.75 -6.67
CA ILE A 118 -10.36 9.56 -5.45
C ILE A 118 -11.74 10.18 -5.31
N ASN A 119 -12.33 10.06 -4.12
CA ASN A 119 -13.55 10.77 -3.74
C ASN A 119 -13.21 11.69 -2.58
N SER A 120 -13.50 12.98 -2.74
CA SER A 120 -13.43 14.00 -1.71
C SER A 120 -14.79 14.22 -1.06
#